data_AF-A0A966RGR0-F1
#
_entry.id   AF-A0A966RGR0-F1
#
_cell.length_a   1.000
_cell.length_b   1.000
_cell.length_c   1.000
_cell.angle_alpha   90.00
_cell.angle_beta   90.00
_cell.angle_gamma   90.00
#
_symmetry.space_group_name_H-M   'P 1'
#
loop_
_entity.id
_entity.type
_entity.pdbx_description
1 polymer ?
#
loop_
_entity_poly.entity_id
_entity_poly.type
_entity_poly.pdbx_seq_one_letter_code
_entity_poly.pdbx_strand_id
1 'polypeptide(L)'
;MTRTRASAKAAGASFERAVADYLARVLEDDRIDRRVKRGADDRGDIAGVRSPICGRIVLESKDYGGQYHVTEWLNEAEVERGNDDAAVGV
;
A
#
# COMPACT_ATOMS: atom_id res chain seq x y z
N MET A 1 -1.33 -16.77 -20.16
CA MET A 1 -2.72 -16.27 -20.21
C MET A 1 -2.74 -14.86 -19.64
N THR A 2 -3.33 -13.90 -20.36
CA THR A 2 -3.55 -12.54 -19.85
C THR A 2 -4.62 -12.60 -18.77
N ARG A 3 -4.36 -12.00 -17.60
CA ARG A 3 -5.32 -11.97 -16.48
C ARG A 3 -6.61 -11.26 -16.91
N THR A 4 -7.76 -11.77 -16.46
CA THR A 4 -9.01 -11.00 -16.51
C THR A 4 -8.96 -9.86 -15.49
N ARG A 5 -9.75 -8.81 -15.68
CA ARG A 5 -9.86 -7.69 -14.72
C ARG A 5 -10.16 -8.18 -13.29
N ALA A 6 -11.01 -9.19 -13.14
CA ALA A 6 -11.32 -9.78 -11.84
C ALA A 6 -10.09 -10.46 -11.22
N SER A 7 -9.37 -11.28 -11.99
CA SER A 7 -8.17 -11.96 -11.50
C SER A 7 -7.01 -11.00 -11.20
N ALA A 8 -6.89 -9.89 -11.94
CA ALA A 8 -5.91 -8.85 -11.66
C ALA A 8 -6.22 -8.12 -10.34
N LYS A 9 -7.48 -7.76 -10.10
CA LYS A 9 -7.91 -7.17 -8.81
C LYS A 9 -7.71 -8.13 -7.64
N ALA A 10 -8.03 -9.41 -7.82
CA ALA A 10 -7.81 -10.42 -6.79
C ALA A 10 -6.32 -10.60 -6.48
N ALA A 11 -5.46 -10.63 -7.51
CA ALA A 11 -4.02 -10.71 -7.34
C ALA A 11 -3.45 -9.51 -6.57
N GLY A 12 -3.86 -8.28 -6.92
CA GLY A 12 -3.48 -7.07 -6.17
C GLY A 12 -3.92 -7.13 -4.71
N ALA A 13 -5.17 -7.51 -4.46
CA ALA A 13 -5.68 -7.67 -3.11
C ALA A 13 -4.92 -8.74 -2.29
N SER A 14 -4.53 -9.86 -2.91
CA SER A 14 -3.70 -10.88 -2.27
C SER A 14 -2.28 -10.39 -2.00
N PHE A 15 -1.72 -9.58 -2.90
CA PHE A 15 -0.39 -8.99 -2.73
C PHE A 15 -0.36 -7.99 -1.56
N GLU A 16 -1.30 -7.05 -1.52
CA GLU A 16 -1.49 -6.12 -0.40
C GLU A 16 -1.61 -6.88 0.94
N ARG A 17 -2.30 -8.03 0.94
CA ARG A 17 -2.50 -8.88 2.14
C ARG A 17 -1.17 -9.48 2.60
N ALA A 18 -0.41 -10.04 1.68
CA ALA A 18 0.89 -10.62 1.99
C ALA A 18 1.86 -9.58 2.58
N VAL A 19 1.84 -8.35 2.07
CA VAL A 19 2.65 -7.25 2.62
C VAL A 19 2.19 -6.87 4.03
N ALA A 20 0.88 -6.67 4.24
CA ALA A 20 0.34 -6.35 5.56
C ALA A 20 0.70 -7.42 6.61
N ASP A 21 0.44 -8.69 6.29
CA ASP A 21 0.68 -9.81 7.21
C ASP A 21 2.18 -9.96 7.51
N TYR A 22 3.04 -9.74 6.51
CA TYR A 22 4.49 -9.74 6.71
C TYR A 22 4.91 -8.63 7.68
N LEU A 23 4.44 -7.40 7.47
CA LEU A 23 4.80 -6.25 8.30
C LEU A 23 4.25 -6.39 9.73
N ALA A 24 2.98 -6.79 9.89
CA ALA A 24 2.37 -7.04 11.19
C ALA A 24 3.17 -8.07 12.00
N ARG A 25 3.62 -9.15 11.34
CA ARG A 25 4.44 -10.19 11.96
C ARG A 25 5.84 -9.72 12.33
N VAL A 26 6.53 -9.01 11.43
CA VAL A 26 7.94 -8.61 11.63
C VAL A 26 8.06 -7.43 12.60
N LEU A 27 7.05 -6.55 12.64
CA LEU A 27 7.00 -5.41 13.55
C LEU A 27 6.26 -5.73 14.85
N GLU A 28 5.73 -6.95 15.00
CA GLU A 28 4.92 -7.39 16.14
C GLU A 28 3.78 -6.40 16.48
N ASP A 29 3.09 -5.92 15.44
CA ASP A 29 2.04 -4.90 15.56
C ASP A 29 0.75 -5.38 14.86
N ASP A 30 -0.25 -5.73 15.67
CA ASP A 30 -1.56 -6.24 15.24
C ASP A 30 -2.49 -5.16 14.67
N ARG A 31 -2.08 -3.89 14.71
CA ARG A 31 -2.81 -2.77 14.10
C ARG A 31 -2.53 -2.63 12.61
N ILE A 32 -1.51 -3.32 12.09
CA ILE A 32 -1.16 -3.30 10.68
C ILE A 32 -2.10 -4.22 9.91
N ASP A 33 -2.85 -3.64 8.97
CA ASP A 33 -3.78 -4.37 8.13
C ASP A 33 -3.93 -3.65 6.77
N ARG A 34 -4.50 -4.34 5.80
CA ARG A 34 -4.90 -3.73 4.53
C ARG A 34 -5.94 -2.64 4.75
N ARG A 35 -5.78 -1.56 4.02
CA ARG A 35 -6.70 -0.43 3.99
C ARG A 35 -7.80 -0.68 2.96
N VAL A 36 -9.02 -0.30 3.31
CA VAL A 36 -10.14 -0.32 2.36
C VAL A 36 -10.05 0.90 1.47
N LYS A 37 -10.20 0.72 0.15
CA LYS A 37 -10.12 1.81 -0.84
C LYS A 37 -11.18 2.88 -0.56
N ARG A 38 -10.77 4.15 -0.51
CA ARG A 38 -11.64 5.31 -0.20
C ARG A 38 -11.90 6.26 -1.37
N GLY A 39 -11.68 5.78 -2.60
CA GLY A 39 -11.96 6.58 -3.80
C GLY A 39 -11.01 7.76 -3.90
N ALA A 40 -11.52 9.00 -3.87
CA ALA A 40 -10.69 10.20 -4.02
C ALA A 40 -9.86 10.54 -2.77
N ASP A 41 -10.29 10.09 -1.59
CA ASP A 41 -9.54 10.21 -0.32
C ASP A 41 -8.78 8.92 -0.05
N ASP A 42 -8.08 8.40 -1.06
CA ASP A 42 -7.23 7.24 -0.88
C ASP A 42 -6.00 7.59 -0.05
N ARG A 43 -5.58 6.67 0.79
CA ARG A 43 -4.52 6.89 1.78
C ARG A 43 -3.49 5.75 1.73
N GLY A 44 -3.42 5.06 0.60
CA GLY A 44 -2.55 3.92 0.37
C GLY A 44 -3.12 2.59 0.87
N ASP A 45 -2.38 1.54 0.56
CA ASP A 45 -2.84 0.16 0.62
C ASP A 45 -2.79 -0.44 2.03
N ILE A 46 -1.89 0.02 2.90
CA ILE A 46 -1.61 -0.58 4.22
C ILE A 46 -1.79 0.46 5.33
N ALA A 47 -2.61 0.14 6.31
CA ALA A 47 -2.84 0.95 7.50
C ALA A 47 -1.92 0.51 8.66
N GLY A 48 -1.76 1.37 9.66
CA GLY A 48 -1.09 1.03 10.92
C GLY A 48 0.44 1.14 10.90
N VAL A 49 1.07 1.29 9.72
CA VAL A 49 2.53 1.39 9.62
C VAL A 49 3.04 2.73 10.14
N ARG A 50 3.94 2.65 11.12
CA ARG A 50 4.54 3.81 11.78
C ARG A 50 6.02 3.59 12.05
N SER A 51 6.81 4.64 11.88
CA SER A 51 8.20 4.70 12.33
C SER A 51 8.29 5.53 13.62
N PRO A 52 9.13 5.13 14.58
CA PRO A 52 9.45 5.95 15.75
C PRO A 52 10.05 7.32 15.40
N ILE A 53 10.66 7.46 14.21
CA ILE A 53 11.39 8.66 13.79
C ILE A 53 10.45 9.68 13.11
N CYS A 54 9.55 9.21 12.24
CA CYS A 54 8.74 10.09 11.38
C CYS A 54 7.23 9.88 11.53
N GLY A 55 6.77 9.00 12.42
CA GLY A 55 5.34 8.77 12.62
C GLY A 55 4.72 7.94 11.50
N ARG A 56 3.59 8.39 10.95
CA ARG A 56 2.82 7.62 9.95
C ARG A 56 3.56 7.50 8.62
N ILE A 57 3.51 6.31 8.04
CA ILE A 57 4.03 5.99 6.71
C ILE A 57 2.87 5.47 5.86
N VAL A 58 2.70 6.04 4.68
CA VAL A 58 1.79 5.55 3.64
C VAL A 58 2.56 4.61 2.72
N LEU A 59 1.95 3.47 2.40
CA LEU A 59 2.53 2.44 1.54
C LEU A 59 1.61 2.20 0.35
N GLU A 60 2.14 2.32 -0.85
CA GLU A 60 1.50 1.96 -2.09
C GLU A 60 2.22 0.74 -2.70
N SER A 61 1.51 -0.39 -2.75
CA SER A 61 2.11 -1.71 -3.03
C SER A 61 1.79 -2.18 -4.44
N LYS A 62 2.82 -2.33 -5.29
CA LYS A 62 2.65 -2.75 -6.69
C LYS A 62 3.27 -4.11 -6.99
N ASP A 63 2.46 -5.02 -7.54
CA ASP A 63 2.93 -6.18 -8.32
C ASP A 63 2.36 -6.07 -9.74
N TYR A 64 3.22 -5.69 -10.69
CA TYR A 64 2.85 -5.50 -12.09
C TYR A 64 3.65 -6.40 -13.04
N GLY A 65 3.79 -7.67 -12.68
CA GLY A 65 4.35 -8.68 -13.58
C GLY A 65 5.81 -8.39 -13.98
N GLY A 66 6.60 -7.86 -13.04
CA GLY A 66 8.02 -7.54 -13.22
C GLY A 66 8.32 -6.23 -13.96
N GLN A 67 7.30 -5.48 -14.37
CA GLN A 67 7.48 -4.12 -14.90
C GLN A 67 7.50 -3.11 -13.76
N TYR A 68 8.22 -2.00 -13.95
CA TYR A 68 8.31 -0.92 -12.97
C TYR A 68 7.85 0.39 -13.62
N HIS A 69 6.78 0.99 -13.07
CA HIS A 69 6.29 2.31 -13.46
C HIS A 69 6.60 3.32 -12.35
N VAL A 70 7.88 3.45 -12.01
CA VAL A 70 8.36 4.11 -10.78
C VAL A 70 7.78 5.53 -10.63
N THR A 71 7.80 6.35 -11.68
CA THR A 71 7.29 7.72 -11.61
C THR A 71 5.79 7.77 -11.31
N GLU A 72 4.99 6.93 -11.97
CA GLU A 72 3.54 6.87 -11.78
C GLU A 72 3.22 6.49 -10.34
N TRP A 73 3.86 5.44 -9.84
CA TRP A 73 3.60 4.90 -8.50
C TRP A 73 4.09 5.81 -7.38
N LEU A 74 5.24 6.48 -7.56
CA LEU A 74 5.69 7.48 -6.59
C LEU A 74 4.79 8.71 -6.54
N ASN A 75 4.20 9.12 -7.67
CA ASN A 75 3.23 10.20 -7.69
C ASN A 75 1.94 9.81 -6.94
N GLU A 76 1.47 8.57 -7.10
CA GLU A 76 0.32 8.03 -6.34
C GLU A 76 0.62 8.05 -4.83
N ALA A 77 1.75 7.48 -4.42
CA ALA A 77 2.17 7.46 -3.02
C ALA A 77 2.28 8.86 -2.40
N GLU A 78 2.73 9.87 -3.16
CA GLU A 78 2.83 11.25 -2.69
C GLU A 78 1.46 11.90 -2.49
N VAL A 79 0.49 11.64 -3.38
CA VAL A 79 -0.90 12.11 -3.22
C VAL A 79 -1.52 11.51 -1.97
N GLU A 80 -1.38 10.20 -1.79
CA GLU A 80 -1.96 9.47 -0.66
C GLU A 80 -1.31 9.84 0.67
N ARG A 81 0.01 10.08 0.67
CA ARG A 81 0.73 10.65 1.81
C ARG A 81 0.13 11.99 2.23
N GLY A 82 -0.20 12.84 1.26
CA GLY A 82 -0.91 14.10 1.48
C GLY A 82 -2.30 13.88 2.09
N ASN A 83 -3.09 12.97 1.53
CA ASN A 83 -4.44 12.66 2.03
C ASN A 83 -4.45 12.08 3.45
N ASP A 84 -3.41 11.32 3.83
CA ASP A 84 -3.28 10.78 5.19
C ASP A 84 -2.53 11.73 6.14
N ASP A 85 -2.07 12.92 5.73
CA ASP A 85 -1.19 13.78 6.53
C ASP A 85 0.01 12.99 7.13
N ALA A 86 0.63 12.15 6.30
CA ALA A 86 1.75 11.29 6.68
C ALA A 86 3.10 11.95 6.35
N ALA A 87 4.14 11.56 7.09
CA ALA A 87 5.47 12.12 6.88
C ALA A 87 6.16 11.54 5.64
N VAL A 88 5.83 10.30 5.27
CA VAL A 88 6.48 9.55 4.19
C VAL A 88 5.43 8.75 3.42
N GLY A 89 5.56 8.72 2.09
CA GLY A 89 4.84 7.84 1.17
C GLY A 89 5.85 7.03 0.38
N VAL A 90 5.65 5.72 0.26
CA VAL A 90 6.55 4.77 -0.42
C VAL A 90 5.80 3.81 -1.32
#